data_AF-A0A9D6LX61-F1
#
_entry.id   AF-A0A9D6LX61-F1
#
_cell.length_a   1.000
_cell.length_b   1.000
_cell.length_c   1.000
_cell.angle_alpha   90.00
_cell.angle_beta   90.00
_cell.angle_gamma   90.00
#
_symmetry.space_group_name_H-M   'P 1'
#
loop_
_entity.id
_entity.type
_entity.pdbx_description
1 polymer ?
#
loop_
_entity_poly.entity_id
_entity_poly.type
_entity_poly.pdbx_seq_one_letter_code
_entity_poly.pdbx_strand_id
1 'polypeptide(L)'
;MWREKISGLSRRELFRGSGWLATLGLWPSARAAAVAAAPGPPPPLTLGPEIYQSIGVRPIINCKGTFTIVSGSLTLPEVKKAMDEASRHYVHLDELMEAVGRRLAEL
;
A
#
# COMPACT_ATOMS: atom_id res chain seq x y z
N MET A 1 -8.71 -8.68 -33.20
CA MET A 1 -8.31 -10.09 -33.45
C MET A 1 -7.60 -10.58 -32.19
N TRP A 2 -7.76 -11.84 -31.78
CA TRP A 2 -7.35 -12.45 -30.49
C TRP A 2 -8.42 -12.48 -29.38
N ARG A 3 -9.39 -13.38 -29.55
CA ARG A 3 -10.09 -14.04 -28.45
C ARG A 3 -10.12 -15.53 -28.79
N GLU A 4 -9.09 -16.26 -28.38
CA GLU A 4 -9.15 -17.73 -28.41
C GLU A 4 -10.09 -18.19 -27.30
N LYS A 5 -11.13 -18.93 -27.68
CA LYS A 5 -11.99 -19.65 -26.75
C LYS A 5 -11.21 -20.85 -26.23
N ILE A 6 -10.75 -20.77 -24.99
CA ILE A 6 -10.31 -21.96 -24.24
C ILE A 6 -11.58 -22.75 -23.88
N SER A 7 -11.91 -23.76 -24.70
CA SER A 7 -12.93 -24.75 -24.38
C SER A 7 -12.25 -26.03 -23.88
N GLY A 8 -12.24 -26.22 -22.58
CA GLY A 8 -11.80 -27.47 -21.97
C GLY A 8 -11.94 -27.37 -20.46
N LEU A 9 -12.81 -28.21 -19.89
CA LEU A 9 -13.22 -28.31 -18.49
C LEU A 9 -14.28 -27.31 -18.03
N SER A 10 -15.50 -27.82 -17.86
CA SER A 10 -16.56 -27.09 -17.17
C SER A 10 -16.26 -27.06 -15.67
N ARG A 11 -16.51 -25.91 -15.01
CA ARG A 11 -16.43 -25.78 -13.53
C ARG A 11 -17.16 -26.91 -12.81
N ARG A 12 -18.23 -27.43 -13.42
CA ARG A 12 -19.04 -28.55 -12.93
C ARG A 12 -18.27 -29.87 -12.89
N GLU A 13 -17.44 -30.15 -13.89
CA GLU A 13 -16.62 -31.36 -13.97
C GLU A 13 -15.51 -31.33 -12.91
N LEU A 14 -14.95 -30.14 -12.64
CA LEU A 14 -13.97 -29.91 -11.58
C LEU A 14 -14.54 -30.24 -10.19
N PHE A 15 -15.77 -29.79 -9.88
CA PHE A 15 -16.42 -30.14 -8.62
C PHE A 15 -16.82 -31.61 -8.53
N ARG A 16 -17.27 -32.21 -9.64
CA ARG A 16 -17.67 -33.62 -9.67
C ARG A 16 -16.50 -34.59 -9.48
N GLY A 17 -15.28 -34.23 -9.91
CA GLY A 17 -14.08 -35.05 -9.73
C GLY A 17 -13.35 -34.86 -8.39
N SER A 18 -13.67 -33.81 -7.64
CA SER A 18 -12.94 -33.42 -6.42
C SER A 18 -13.15 -34.34 -5.22
N GLY A 19 -14.19 -35.17 -5.20
CA GLY A 19 -14.49 -36.07 -4.07
C GLY A 19 -13.45 -37.15 -3.80
N TRP A 20 -12.69 -37.58 -4.82
CA TRP A 20 -11.66 -38.63 -4.69
C TRP A 20 -10.31 -38.12 -4.19
N LEU A 21 -10.05 -36.81 -4.26
CA LEU A 21 -8.82 -36.19 -3.74
C LEU A 21 -8.88 -35.92 -2.23
N ALA A 22 -10.08 -35.92 -1.64
CA ALA A 22 -10.26 -35.70 -0.20
C ALA A 22 -9.77 -36.87 0.67
N THR A 23 -9.70 -38.10 0.12
CA THR A 23 -9.29 -39.30 0.86
C THR A 23 -7.77 -39.38 1.08
N LEU A 24 -6.96 -38.65 0.29
CA LEU A 24 -5.51 -38.50 0.52
C LEU A 24 -5.16 -37.46 1.60
N GLY A 25 -6.12 -36.61 2.00
CA GLY A 25 -5.94 -35.59 3.04
C GLY A 25 -6.12 -36.10 4.48
N LEU A 26 -6.54 -37.36 4.64
CA LEU A 26 -6.71 -38.02 5.94
C LEU A 26 -5.44 -38.77 6.41
N TRP A 27 -4.32 -38.65 5.67
CA TRP A 27 -3.04 -39.18 6.14
C TRP A 27 -2.54 -38.33 7.32
N PRO A 28 -2.41 -38.90 8.54
CA PRO A 28 -1.94 -38.16 9.69
C PRO A 28 -0.40 -38.10 9.67
N SER A 29 0.18 -37.50 8.63
CA SER A 29 1.57 -37.01 8.72
C SER A 29 1.54 -35.59 9.23
N ALA A 30 1.57 -35.46 10.56
CA ALA A 30 2.40 -34.51 11.28
C ALA A 30 2.54 -33.09 10.69
N ARG A 31 1.47 -32.49 10.17
CA ARG A 31 1.35 -31.03 10.18
C ARG A 31 0.68 -30.62 11.48
N ALA A 32 1.38 -30.95 12.57
CA ALA A 32 1.25 -30.22 13.81
C ALA A 32 1.30 -28.74 13.44
N ALA A 33 0.28 -28.01 13.88
CA ALA A 33 0.14 -26.60 13.67
C ALA A 33 1.44 -25.89 14.05
N ALA A 34 2.18 -25.42 13.05
CA ALA A 34 3.05 -24.28 13.25
C ALA A 34 2.11 -23.11 13.53
N VAL A 35 1.74 -22.94 14.80
CA VAL A 35 1.24 -21.68 15.30
C VAL A 35 2.33 -20.69 14.94
N ALA A 36 2.11 -19.92 13.87
CA ALA A 36 2.99 -18.85 13.49
C ALA A 36 3.11 -17.98 14.73
N ALA A 37 4.31 -17.96 15.33
CA ALA A 37 4.61 -17.07 16.42
C ALA A 37 4.14 -15.67 16.01
N ALA A 38 3.33 -15.04 16.86
CA ALA A 38 2.87 -13.68 16.61
C ALA A 38 4.09 -12.84 16.20
N PRO A 39 4.03 -12.11 15.08
CA PRO A 39 5.17 -11.33 14.64
C PRO A 39 5.58 -10.43 15.82
N GLY A 40 6.87 -10.48 16.16
CA GLY A 40 7.44 -9.56 17.14
C GLY A 40 7.14 -8.11 16.74
N PRO A 41 7.35 -7.16 17.65
CA PRO A 41 7.14 -5.75 17.33
C PRO A 41 7.83 -5.39 16.01
N PRO A 42 7.14 -4.68 15.10
CA PRO A 42 7.72 -4.34 13.81
C PRO A 42 9.05 -3.59 14.03
N PRO A 43 10.03 -3.77 13.13
CA PRO A 43 11.28 -3.03 13.23
C PRO A 43 11.00 -1.52 13.33
N PRO A 44 11.83 -0.77 14.07
CA PRO A 44 11.64 0.66 14.23
C PRO A 44 11.65 1.36 12.88
N LEU A 45 10.84 2.40 12.76
CA LEU A 45 10.76 3.22 11.54
C LEU A 45 12.10 3.93 11.30
N THR A 46 12.69 3.70 10.13
CA THR A 46 13.95 4.34 9.74
C THR A 46 13.64 5.64 9.02
N LEU A 47 14.06 6.78 9.57
CA LEU A 47 13.96 8.06 8.87
C LEU A 47 15.01 8.13 7.76
N GLY A 48 14.59 8.51 6.56
CA GLY A 48 15.48 8.67 5.40
C GLY A 48 14.94 8.04 4.13
N PRO A 49 15.80 7.79 3.13
CA PRO A 49 15.40 7.18 1.86
C PRO A 49 14.66 5.84 2.02
N GLU A 50 14.97 5.10 3.09
CA GLU A 50 14.47 3.73 3.30
C GLU A 50 13.25 3.63 4.24
N ILE A 51 12.55 4.74 4.45
CA ILE A 51 11.40 4.82 5.35
C ILE A 51 10.30 3.81 5.00
N TYR A 52 9.99 3.64 3.71
CA TYR A 52 8.96 2.70 3.27
C TYR A 52 9.44 1.25 3.39
N GLN A 53 10.70 0.99 3.07
CA GLN A 53 11.31 -0.33 3.16
C GLN A 53 11.37 -0.81 4.62
N SER A 54 11.58 0.12 5.57
CA SER A 54 11.58 -0.19 7.01
C SER A 54 10.23 -0.76 7.50
N ILE A 55 9.13 -0.43 6.82
CA ILE A 55 7.78 -0.96 7.08
C ILE A 55 7.36 -2.03 6.06
N GLY A 56 8.29 -2.58 5.28
CA GLY A 56 8.02 -3.64 4.29
C GLY A 56 7.32 -3.17 3.01
N VAL A 57 7.26 -1.85 2.77
CA VAL A 57 6.66 -1.27 1.56
C VAL A 57 7.76 -0.99 0.53
N ARG A 58 7.56 -1.46 -0.70
CA ARG A 58 8.47 -1.23 -1.83
C ARG A 58 8.13 0.09 -2.54
N PRO A 59 9.04 1.07 -2.59
CA PRO A 59 8.85 2.28 -3.38
C PRO A 59 8.72 1.98 -4.88
N ILE A 60 7.96 2.82 -5.58
CA ILE A 60 7.77 2.76 -7.04
C ILE A 60 8.00 4.12 -7.66
N ILE A 61 8.30 4.14 -8.96
CA ILE A 61 8.33 5.38 -9.74
C ILE A 61 6.94 5.58 -10.35
N ASN A 62 6.27 6.67 -10.01
CA ASN A 62 4.97 6.99 -10.57
C ASN A 62 5.11 7.58 -11.98
N CYS A 63 4.85 6.76 -13.00
CA CYS A 63 4.78 7.17 -14.41
C CYS A 63 3.35 7.13 -14.97
N LYS A 64 2.33 7.03 -14.11
CA LYS A 64 0.93 6.85 -14.51
C LYS A 64 0.08 8.12 -14.37
N GLY A 65 0.63 9.18 -13.76
CA GLY A 65 -0.08 10.42 -13.45
C GLY A 65 -0.73 10.39 -12.07
N THR A 66 -1.87 11.07 -11.91
CA THR A 66 -2.54 11.30 -10.62
C THR A 66 -3.44 10.13 -10.19
N PHE A 67 -2.86 8.93 -10.11
CA PHE A 67 -3.57 7.76 -9.60
C PHE A 67 -3.51 7.72 -8.08
N THR A 68 -4.64 7.99 -7.41
CA THR A 68 -4.74 8.03 -5.93
C THR A 68 -4.15 6.79 -5.24
N ILE A 69 -4.29 5.61 -5.86
CA ILE A 69 -3.75 4.34 -5.33
C ILE A 69 -2.21 4.30 -5.25
N VAL A 70 -1.50 5.15 -5.99
CA VAL A 70 -0.03 5.23 -6.02
C VAL A 70 0.46 6.61 -5.55
N SER A 71 -0.37 7.32 -4.80
CA SER A 71 -0.13 8.70 -4.36
C SER A 71 -0.07 9.71 -5.52
N GLY A 72 0.14 10.98 -5.17
CA GLY A 72 0.30 12.09 -6.09
C GLY A 72 1.77 12.37 -6.46
N SER A 73 2.04 13.63 -6.80
CA SER A 73 3.37 14.14 -7.11
C SER A 73 4.24 14.33 -5.86
N LEU A 74 5.56 14.29 -6.04
CA LEU A 74 6.50 14.67 -4.99
C LEU A 74 6.48 16.20 -4.80
N THR A 75 6.49 16.63 -3.55
CA THR A 75 6.56 18.05 -3.21
C THR A 75 7.95 18.63 -3.49
N LEU A 76 7.99 19.89 -3.94
CA LEU A 76 9.23 20.62 -4.23
C LEU A 76 10.08 20.84 -2.95
N PRO A 77 11.43 20.93 -3.06
CA PRO A 77 12.31 21.13 -1.90
C PRO A 77 11.97 22.35 -1.04
N GLU A 78 11.59 23.47 -1.67
CA GLU A 78 11.20 24.71 -1.01
C GLU A 78 9.94 24.55 -0.17
N VAL A 79 8.98 23.75 -0.64
CA VAL A 79 7.74 23.47 0.12
C VAL A 79 8.05 22.57 1.31
N LYS A 80 8.91 21.56 1.15
CA LYS A 80 9.36 20.72 2.27
C LYS A 80 10.03 21.54 3.36
N LYS A 81 10.90 22.48 2.98
CA LYS A 81 11.53 23.40 3.92
C LYS A 81 10.52 24.29 4.63
N ALA A 82 9.56 24.87 3.90
CA ALA A 82 8.51 25.69 4.49
C ALA A 82 7.64 24.89 5.48
N MET A 83 7.30 23.64 5.15
CA MET A 83 6.55 22.75 6.03
C MET A 83 7.33 22.38 7.31
N ASP A 84 8.64 22.11 7.19
CA ASP A 84 9.49 21.81 8.35
C ASP A 84 9.54 23.00 9.32
N GLU A 85 9.75 24.21 8.80
CA GLU A 85 9.76 25.43 9.63
C GLU A 85 8.38 25.73 10.24
N ALA A 86 7.30 25.57 9.46
CA ALA A 86 5.93 25.78 9.94
C ALA A 86 5.57 24.82 11.07
N SER A 87 6.07 23.58 11.06
CA SER A 87 5.76 22.56 12.07
C SER A 87 6.22 22.91 13.50
N ARG A 88 7.09 23.92 13.64
CA ARG A 88 7.68 24.36 14.91
C ARG A 88 6.85 25.44 15.62
N HIS A 89 5.75 25.89 15.01
CA HIS A 89 4.96 27.02 15.47
C HIS A 89 3.48 26.67 15.57
N TYR A 90 2.79 27.23 16.55
CA TYR A 90 1.33 27.17 16.65
C TYR A 90 0.73 28.49 16.15
N VAL A 91 -0.37 28.41 15.40
CA VAL A 91 -1.10 29.57 14.87
C VAL A 91 -2.60 29.34 14.97
N HIS A 92 -3.38 30.43 14.99
CA HIS A 92 -4.82 30.35 14.82
C HIS A 92 -5.14 30.09 13.35
N LEU A 93 -5.83 28.97 13.06
CA LEU A 93 -6.01 28.54 11.67
C LEU A 93 -6.85 29.52 10.84
N ASP A 94 -7.86 30.16 11.45
CA ASP A 94 -8.69 31.14 10.75
C ASP A 94 -7.86 32.36 10.30
N GLU A 95 -6.93 32.84 11.12
CA GLU A 95 -6.04 33.95 10.76
C GLU A 95 -5.06 33.55 9.65
N LEU A 96 -4.55 32.32 9.71
CA LEU A 96 -3.67 31.78 8.67
C LEU A 96 -4.40 31.71 7.32
N MET A 97 -5.60 31.16 7.28
CA MET A 97 -6.37 31.01 6.04
C MET A 97 -6.71 32.36 5.41
N GLU A 98 -7.07 33.34 6.23
CA GLU A 98 -7.35 34.71 5.81
C GLU A 98 -6.09 35.41 5.26
N ALA A 99 -4.93 35.23 5.91
CA ALA A 99 -3.65 35.74 5.41
C ALA A 99 -3.19 35.07 4.10
N VAL A 100 -3.38 33.75 3.98
CA VAL A 100 -3.10 32.99 2.75
C VAL A 100 -3.97 33.50 1.60
N GLY A 101 -5.27 33.72 1.85
CA GLY A 101 -6.19 34.28 0.86
C GLY A 101 -5.73 35.63 0.31
N ARG A 102 -5.34 36.57 1.20
CA ARG A 102 -4.80 37.86 0.78
C ARG A 102 -3.53 37.73 -0.06
N ARG A 103 -2.59 36.86 0.35
CA ARG A 103 -1.34 36.66 -0.40
C ARG A 103 -1.57 36.10 -1.80
N LEU A 104 -2.51 35.16 -1.94
CA LEU A 104 -2.85 34.59 -3.24
C LEU A 104 -3.48 35.62 -4.18
N ALA A 105 -4.24 36.59 -3.64
CA ALA A 105 -4.84 37.66 -4.45
C ALA A 105 -3.82 38.64 -5.04
N GLU A 106 -2.58 38.66 -4.52
CA GLU A 106 -1.49 39.51 -5.02
C GLU A 106 -0.65 38.85 -6.15
N LEU A 107 -0.86 37.57 -6.42
CA LEU A 107 -0.12 36.77 -7.41
C LEU A 107 -0.88 36.67 -8.73
#